data_AF-A0A832EUX4-F1
#
_entry.id   AF-A0A832EUX4-F1
#
_cell.length_a   1.000
_cell.length_b   1.000
_cell.length_c   1.000
_cell.angle_alpha   90.00
_cell.angle_beta   90.00
_cell.angle_gamma   90.00
#
_symmetry.space_group_name_H-M   'P 1'
#
loop_
_entity.id
_entity.type
_entity.pdbx_description
1 polymer ?
#
loop_
_entity_poly.entity_id
_entity_poly.type
_entity_poly.pdbx_seq_one_letter_code
_entity_poly.pdbx_strand_id
1 'polypeptide(L)'
;MPKPMYRSGSFRKVKKVTPKGRNITHYTRRSNKKPHCAICGSELNGISEKGGKSRRTNSRLFGGVLCSRCTSRIVVIKSRVEQGDMKLDDISIKDKAYVLQLLAH
;
A
#
# COMPACT_ATOMS: atom_id res chain seq x y z
N MET A 1 18.44 1.61 33.75
CA MET A 1 17.19 1.89 33.00
C MET A 1 17.47 1.78 31.49
N PRO A 2 16.66 1.11 30.65
CA PRO A 2 16.90 1.05 29.21
C PRO A 2 16.85 2.45 28.58
N LYS A 3 17.63 2.67 27.51
CA LYS A 3 17.64 3.95 26.77
C LYS A 3 16.20 4.36 26.41
N PRO A 4 15.84 5.67 26.46
CA PRO A 4 14.47 6.13 26.22
C PRO A 4 13.84 5.57 24.93
N MET A 5 14.62 5.46 23.86
CA MET A 5 14.18 4.89 22.57
C MET A 5 13.65 3.45 22.68
N TYR A 6 14.20 2.64 23.59
CA TYR A 6 13.81 1.25 23.82
C TYR A 6 12.62 1.07 24.78
N ARG A 7 12.10 2.18 25.31
CA ARG A 7 10.85 2.19 26.11
C ARG A 7 9.62 2.34 25.21
N SER A 8 9.79 2.99 24.06
CA SER A 8 8.71 3.22 23.08
C SER A 8 8.29 1.94 22.35
N GLY A 9 7.05 1.93 21.83
CA GLY A 9 6.51 0.78 21.08
C GLY A 9 7.13 0.54 19.70
N SER A 10 8.00 1.44 19.21
CA SER A 10 8.64 1.34 17.89
C SER A 10 9.59 0.13 17.78
N PHE A 11 10.31 -0.17 18.86
CA PHE A 11 11.17 -1.35 18.95
C PHE A 11 10.47 -2.46 19.72
N ARG A 12 10.36 -3.65 19.11
CA ARG A 12 9.96 -4.87 19.81
C ARG A 12 11.17 -5.52 20.50
N LYS A 13 10.94 -6.01 21.72
CA LYS A 13 11.92 -6.77 22.50
C LYS A 13 11.82 -8.24 22.10
N VAL A 14 12.90 -8.83 21.61
CA VAL A 14 12.98 -10.24 21.24
C VAL A 14 14.04 -10.89 22.11
N LYS A 15 13.62 -11.78 23.02
CA LYS A 15 14.54 -12.59 23.81
C LYS A 15 15.10 -13.70 22.92
N LYS A 16 16.43 -13.80 22.82
CA LYS A 16 17.12 -14.84 22.06
C LYS A 16 18.28 -15.41 22.88
N VAL A 17 18.57 -16.68 22.65
CA VAL A 17 19.78 -17.33 23.15
C VAL A 17 20.87 -17.15 22.10
N THR A 18 22.05 -16.71 22.52
CA THR A 18 23.22 -16.66 21.64
C THR A 18 23.80 -18.05 21.44
N PRO A 19 24.60 -18.28 20.39
CA PRO A 19 25.29 -19.57 20.19
C PRO A 19 26.16 -20.00 21.38
N LYS A 20 26.64 -19.05 22.20
CA LYS A 20 27.40 -19.30 23.44
C LYS A 20 26.51 -19.51 24.68
N GLY A 21 25.21 -19.77 24.51
CA GLY A 21 24.27 -20.07 25.60
C GLY A 21 23.80 -18.86 26.43
N ARG A 22 24.18 -17.63 26.08
CA ARG A 22 23.76 -16.44 26.83
C ARG A 22 22.39 -15.94 26.38
N ASN A 23 21.49 -15.65 27.33
CA ASN A 23 20.21 -15.01 27.07
C ASN A 23 20.36 -13.50 26.86
N ILE A 24 20.03 -13.01 25.67
CA ILE A 24 20.14 -11.59 25.30
C ILE A 24 18.79 -11.06 24.81
N THR A 25 18.47 -9.81 25.15
CA THR A 25 17.29 -9.10 24.61
C THR A 25 17.71 -8.25 23.41
N HIS A 26 17.28 -8.64 22.22
CA HIS A 26 17.47 -7.84 21.01
C HIS A 26 16.31 -6.85 20.82
N TYR A 27 16.64 -5.60 20.54
CA TYR A 27 15.67 -4.58 20.14
C TYR A 27 15.60 -4.51 18.62
N THR A 28 14.48 -4.91 18.05
CA THR A 28 14.27 -4.89 16.59
C THR A 28 13.13 -3.95 16.23
N ARG A 29 13.22 -3.23 15.11
CA ARG A 29 12.10 -2.41 14.62
C ARG A 29 10.91 -3.30 14.28
N ARG A 30 9.69 -2.81 14.53
CA ARG A 30 8.47 -3.49 14.07
C ARG A 30 8.45 -3.58 12.54
N SER A 31 7.82 -4.63 12.02
CA SER A 31 7.60 -4.77 10.58
C SER A 31 6.62 -3.70 10.10
N ASN A 32 6.88 -3.14 8.93
CA ASN A 32 5.95 -2.23 8.28
C ASN A 32 4.66 -2.98 7.93
N LYS A 33 3.55 -2.25 7.88
CA LYS A 33 2.27 -2.80 7.43
C LYS A 33 2.35 -3.12 5.94
N LYS A 34 1.51 -4.05 5.49
CA LYS A 34 1.37 -4.32 4.07
C LYS A 34 0.78 -3.09 3.35
N PRO A 35 1.07 -2.93 2.05
CA PRO A 35 0.46 -1.87 1.26
C PRO A 35 -1.06 -2.11 1.10
N HIS A 36 -1.83 -1.02 1.07
CA HIS A 36 -3.28 -1.04 0.96
C HIS A 36 -3.75 -0.26 -0.28
N CYS A 37 -4.91 -0.64 -0.83
CA CYS A 37 -5.55 0.07 -1.93
C CYS A 37 -6.05 1.45 -1.47
N ALA A 38 -5.77 2.49 -2.25
CA ALA A 38 -6.16 3.86 -1.91
C ALA A 38 -7.68 4.11 -1.86
N ILE A 39 -8.48 3.36 -2.64
CA ILE A 39 -9.94 3.55 -2.72
C ILE A 39 -10.65 2.74 -1.64
N CYS A 40 -10.44 1.42 -1.63
CA CYS A 40 -11.17 0.48 -0.78
C CYS A 40 -10.41 0.01 0.46
N GLY A 41 -9.12 0.32 0.61
CA GLY A 41 -8.32 -0.08 1.77
C GLY A 41 -7.90 -1.56 1.80
N SER A 42 -8.28 -2.37 0.81
CA SER A 42 -7.91 -3.79 0.76
C SER A 42 -6.40 -3.99 0.70
N GLU A 43 -5.87 -5.02 1.38
CA GLU A 43 -4.45 -5.39 1.29
C GLU A 43 -4.05 -5.72 -0.15
N LEU A 44 -2.90 -5.19 -0.58
CA LEU A 44 -2.33 -5.44 -1.89
C LEU A 44 -1.36 -6.63 -1.80
N ASN A 45 -1.87 -7.82 -2.12
CA ASN A 45 -1.08 -9.05 -2.12
C ASN A 45 -0.01 -9.01 -3.23
N GLY A 46 1.17 -9.54 -2.92
CA GLY A 46 2.30 -9.63 -3.86
C GLY A 46 3.07 -8.33 -4.07
N ILE A 47 2.68 -7.23 -3.42
CA ILE A 47 3.40 -5.96 -3.45
C ILE A 47 4.15 -5.78 -2.14
N SER A 48 5.46 -5.52 -2.23
CA SER A 48 6.29 -5.22 -1.07
C SER A 48 6.75 -3.77 -1.08
N GLU A 49 6.80 -3.16 0.10
CA GLU A 49 7.33 -1.79 0.27
C GLU A 49 8.86 -1.73 0.04
N LYS A 50 9.55 -2.84 0.35
CA LYS A 50 11.00 -2.99 0.19
C LYS A 50 11.32 -3.68 -1.13
N GLY A 51 12.43 -3.30 -1.76
CA GLY A 51 12.92 -3.88 -3.00
C GLY A 51 12.87 -2.94 -4.20
N GLY A 52 13.23 -3.47 -5.37
CA GLY A 52 13.21 -2.74 -6.65
C GLY A 52 11.81 -2.56 -7.23
N LYS A 53 11.72 -1.88 -8.38
CA LYS A 53 10.45 -1.49 -9.03
C LYS A 53 9.50 -2.69 -9.24
N SER A 54 10.01 -3.81 -9.74
CA SER A 54 9.22 -5.02 -10.02
C SER A 54 8.51 -5.61 -8.78
N ARG A 55 9.06 -5.41 -7.58
CA ARG A 55 8.46 -5.90 -6.33
C ARG A 55 7.46 -4.90 -5.72
N ARG A 56 7.56 -3.63 -6.11
CA ARG A 56 6.68 -2.54 -5.64
C ARG A 56 5.45 -2.33 -6.52
N THR A 57 5.46 -2.85 -7.74
CA THR A 57 4.41 -2.62 -8.73
C THR A 57 4.13 -3.87 -9.56
N ASN A 58 2.92 -3.96 -10.09
CA ASN A 58 2.54 -4.93 -11.11
C ASN A 58 2.51 -4.25 -12.48
N SER A 59 2.50 -5.01 -13.58
CA SER A 59 2.48 -4.50 -14.96
C SER A 59 1.17 -3.82 -15.40
N ARG A 60 0.13 -3.80 -14.55
CA ARG A 60 -1.17 -3.17 -14.85
C ARG A 60 -1.20 -1.68 -14.53
N LEU A 61 -2.17 -0.97 -15.10
CA LEU A 61 -2.52 0.41 -14.74
C LEU A 61 -2.70 0.53 -13.22
N PHE A 62 -2.11 1.57 -12.64
CA PHE A 62 -2.10 1.83 -11.19
C PHE A 62 -1.64 0.65 -10.31
N GLY A 63 -0.74 -0.20 -10.85
CA GLY A 63 -0.09 -1.26 -10.09
C GLY A 63 0.66 -0.71 -8.88
N GLY A 64 0.47 -1.32 -7.70
CA GLY A 64 1.04 -0.83 -6.44
C GLY A 64 0.18 0.16 -5.66
N VAL A 65 -0.84 0.76 -6.30
CA VAL A 65 -1.69 1.81 -5.68
C VAL A 65 -3.14 1.36 -5.52
N LEU A 66 -3.70 0.77 -6.57
CA LEU A 66 -5.09 0.33 -6.60
C LEU A 66 -5.18 -1.19 -6.69
N CYS A 67 -6.24 -1.82 -6.21
CA CYS A 67 -6.51 -3.24 -6.43
C CYS A 67 -7.12 -3.48 -7.83
N SER A 68 -7.07 -4.72 -8.34
CA SER A 68 -7.59 -5.07 -9.68
C SER A 68 -9.06 -4.67 -9.88
N ARG A 69 -9.89 -4.85 -8.86
CA ARG A 69 -11.32 -4.51 -8.90
C ARG A 69 -11.55 -3.00 -9.06
N CYS A 70 -10.82 -2.18 -8.30
CA CYS A 70 -10.91 -0.73 -8.40
C CYS A 70 -10.38 -0.22 -9.74
N THR A 71 -9.29 -0.80 -10.25
CA THR A 71 -8.77 -0.41 -11.57
C THR A 71 -9.75 -0.72 -12.69
N SER A 72 -10.38 -1.90 -12.71
CA SER A 72 -11.39 -2.23 -13.72
C SER A 72 -12.58 -1.26 -13.65
N ARG A 73 -13.03 -0.90 -12.44
CA ARG A 73 -14.11 0.06 -12.26
C ARG A 73 -13.77 1.43 -12.86
N ILE A 74 -12.57 1.94 -12.58
CA ILE A 74 -12.12 3.24 -13.10
C ILE A 74 -12.04 3.22 -14.63
N VAL A 75 -11.55 2.13 -15.23
CA VAL A 75 -11.48 1.99 -16.69
C VAL A 75 -12.88 2.02 -17.32
N VAL A 76 -13.86 1.35 -16.70
CA VAL A 76 -15.26 1.39 -17.17
C VAL A 76 -15.86 2.79 -17.01
N ILE A 77 -15.62 3.46 -15.88
CA ILE A 77 -16.10 4.82 -15.65
C ILE A 77 -15.50 5.77 -16.68
N LYS A 78 -14.19 5.67 -16.94
CA LYS A 78 -13.49 6.46 -17.96
C LYS A 78 -14.20 6.30 -19.31
N SER A 79 -14.39 5.06 -19.77
CA SER A 79 -15.02 4.77 -21.06
C SER A 79 -16.41 5.42 -21.19
N ARG A 80 -17.20 5.43 -20.12
CA ARG A 80 -18.53 6.03 -20.11
C ARG A 80 -18.49 7.57 -20.10
N VAL A 81 -17.51 8.16 -19.43
CA VAL A 81 -17.30 9.62 -19.46
C VAL A 81 -16.86 10.06 -20.85
N GLU A 82 -15.99 9.28 -21.51
CA GLU A 82 -15.57 9.53 -22.90
C GLU A 82 -16.74 9.42 -23.89
N GLN A 83 -17.67 8.49 -23.67
CA GLN A 83 -18.88 8.34 -24.46
C GLN A 83 -19.94 9.43 -24.20
N GLY A 84 -19.77 10.22 -23.14
CA GLY A 84 -20.72 11.28 -22.75
C GLY A 84 -21.94 10.78 -21.96
N ASP A 85 -21.97 9.50 -21.58
CA ASP A 85 -23.06 8.89 -20.81
C ASP A 85 -23.08 9.34 -19.34
N MET A 86 -21.95 9.85 -18.81
CA MET A 86 -21.82 10.31 -17.42
C MET A 86 -20.98 11.57 -17.32
N LYS A 87 -21.35 12.47 -16.39
CA LYS A 87 -20.55 13.64 -16.06
C LYS A 87 -19.55 13.31 -14.94
N LEU A 88 -18.46 14.09 -14.89
CA LEU A 88 -17.41 13.94 -13.87
C LEU A 88 -17.89 14.23 -12.44
N ASP A 89 -19.03 14.91 -12.29
CA ASP A 89 -19.58 15.30 -10.99
C ASP A 89 -20.47 14.22 -10.36
N ASP A 90 -20.94 13.27 -11.17
CA ASP A 90 -21.77 12.15 -10.70
C ASP A 90 -20.91 11.01 -10.08
N ILE A 91 -19.58 11.12 -10.15
CA ILE A 91 -18.62 10.11 -9.71
C ILE A 91 -18.18 10.38 -8.27
N SER A 92 -17.88 9.31 -7.53
CA SER A 92 -17.29 9.44 -6.18
C SER A 92 -16.01 10.28 -6.21
N ILE A 93 -15.81 11.12 -5.19
CA ILE A 93 -14.63 12.01 -5.08
C ILE A 93 -13.32 11.22 -5.21
N LYS A 94 -13.28 10.01 -4.65
CA LYS A 94 -12.10 9.13 -4.69
C LYS A 94 -11.81 8.60 -6.09
N ASP A 95 -12.82 8.21 -6.85
CA ASP A 95 -12.66 7.68 -8.20
C ASP A 95 -12.37 8.82 -9.20
N LYS A 96 -12.94 10.01 -8.98
CA LYS A 96 -12.78 11.20 -9.83
C LYS A 96 -11.30 11.55 -10.05
N ALA A 97 -10.48 11.51 -9.01
CA ALA A 97 -9.04 11.81 -9.12
C ALA A 97 -8.32 10.88 -10.12
N TYR A 98 -8.62 9.58 -10.10
CA TYR A 98 -7.99 8.61 -11.00
C TYR A 98 -8.54 8.67 -12.41
N VAL A 99 -9.83 8.98 -12.58
CA VAL A 99 -10.44 9.17 -13.90
C VAL A 99 -9.87 10.42 -14.57
N LEU A 100 -9.76 11.53 -13.84
CA LEU A 100 -9.12 12.76 -14.33
C LEU A 100 -7.68 12.51 -14.75
N GLN A 101 -6.92 11.74 -13.96
CA GLN A 101 -5.55 11.38 -14.31
C GLN A 101 -5.49 10.58 -15.63
N LEU A 102 -6.47 9.73 -15.92
CA LEU A 102 -6.51 8.97 -17.17
C LEU A 102 -7.04 9.75 -18.38
N LEU A 103 -7.76 10.85 -18.17
CA LEU A 103 -8.24 11.74 -19.24
C LEU A 103 -7.20 12.80 -19.63
N ALA A 104 -6.31 13.16 -18.69
CA ALA A 104 -5.23 14.11 -18.92
C ALA A 104 -4.03 13.53 -19.69
N HIS A 105 -3.97 12.21 -19.88
CA HIS A 105 -2.94 11.48 -20.61
C HIS A 105 -3.49 10.93 -21.92
#